data_AF-Q2S4J6-F1
#
_entry.id   AF-Q2S4J6-F1
#
_cell.length_a   1.000
_cell.length_b   1.000
_cell.length_c   1.000
_cell.angle_alpha   90.00
_cell.angle_beta   90.00
_cell.angle_gamma   90.00
#
_symmetry.space_group_name_H-M   'P 1'
#
loop_
_entity.id
_entity.type
_entity.pdbx_description
1 polymer ?
#
loop_
_entity_poly.entity_id
_entity_poly.type
_entity_poly.pdbx_seq_one_letter_code
_entity_poly.pdbx_strand_id
1 'polypeptide(L)'
;MCRARYDGRSRPIDEGRGRPGWGTLPERTGAHCGTHTLCVDPAAPFPHGPNVQMLLSKSCEYGLRAMLYLGTLEDDEAAEDEDAGPTREYVSIQTISDDLEIGFSFLTKVFQQLNDAGLLTSKRGPGGGVALTRAPDAISLYEIVVAIDGNDLFEECVLGLPGCGEAEPCPLHEHWTEERDRMKATFQRTALNEVPDVRLTPFVDDLAEADGASV
;
A
#
# COMPACT_ATOMS: atom_id res chain seq x y z
N MET A 1 -46.16 13.29 6.16
CA MET A 1 -46.97 12.54 5.19
C MET A 1 -46.50 12.94 3.80
N CYS A 2 -45.66 12.12 3.15
CA CYS A 2 -45.36 12.28 1.72
C CYS A 2 -45.03 10.88 1.16
N ARG A 3 -45.93 10.36 0.32
CA ARG A 3 -45.89 9.04 -0.31
C ARG A 3 -45.25 9.17 -1.70
N ALA A 4 -44.21 8.41 -1.99
CA ALA A 4 -43.81 8.11 -3.36
C ALA A 4 -44.34 6.72 -3.75
N ARG A 5 -45.18 6.68 -4.79
CA ARG A 5 -45.75 5.46 -5.38
C ARG A 5 -44.77 4.91 -6.42
N TYR A 6 -44.35 3.65 -6.27
CA TYR A 6 -43.75 2.90 -7.37
C TYR A 6 -44.86 2.18 -8.14
N ASP A 7 -44.97 2.49 -9.43
CA ASP A 7 -45.91 1.87 -10.38
C ASP A 7 -45.28 0.62 -10.98
N GLY A 8 -45.94 -0.52 -10.79
CA GLY A 8 -45.52 -1.82 -11.28
C GLY A 8 -45.87 -1.99 -12.75
N ARG A 9 -44.86 -2.25 -13.59
CA ARG A 9 -45.05 -2.79 -14.93
C ARG A 9 -44.06 -3.92 -15.21
N SER A 10 -44.51 -5.13 -14.90
CA SER A 10 -43.93 -6.40 -15.27
C SER A 10 -43.93 -6.56 -16.80
N ARG A 11 -42.79 -6.92 -17.39
CA ARG A 11 -42.71 -7.35 -18.79
C ARG A 11 -42.92 -8.87 -18.89
N PRO A 12 -43.54 -9.40 -19.97
CA PRO A 12 -43.81 -10.83 -20.11
C PRO A 12 -42.53 -11.59 -20.48
N ILE A 13 -42.39 -12.79 -19.92
CA ILE A 13 -41.33 -13.76 -20.25
C ILE A 13 -41.89 -14.66 -21.35
N ASP A 14 -41.20 -14.71 -22.49
CA ASP A 14 -41.57 -15.47 -23.67
C ASP A 14 -41.32 -16.98 -23.47
N GLU A 15 -42.37 -17.78 -23.62
CA GLU A 15 -42.34 -19.23 -23.59
C GLU A 15 -42.09 -19.78 -25.01
N GLY A 16 -40.99 -20.52 -25.16
CA GLY A 16 -41.00 -21.69 -26.05
C GLY A 16 -39.82 -21.84 -27.00
N ARG A 17 -38.94 -22.81 -26.71
CA ARG A 17 -38.89 -24.11 -27.41
C ARG A 17 -37.61 -24.89 -27.08
N GLY A 18 -37.78 -26.19 -26.85
CA GLY A 18 -36.76 -27.21 -27.19
C GLY A 18 -35.87 -27.71 -26.06
N ARG A 19 -36.35 -28.69 -25.30
CA ARG A 19 -35.52 -29.58 -24.48
C ARG A 19 -34.79 -30.61 -25.36
N PRO A 20 -33.54 -30.96 -25.02
CA PRO A 20 -33.09 -32.33 -25.19
C PRO A 20 -32.55 -32.92 -23.86
N GLY A 21 -33.06 -34.12 -23.55
CA GLY A 21 -32.36 -35.22 -22.86
C GLY A 21 -31.70 -34.94 -21.51
N TRP A 22 -32.42 -35.21 -20.42
CA TRP A 22 -31.77 -35.51 -19.14
C TRP A 22 -31.34 -36.98 -19.15
N GLY A 23 -30.06 -37.21 -19.41
CA GLY A 23 -29.42 -38.49 -19.18
C GLY A 23 -29.46 -38.85 -17.70
N THR A 24 -29.79 -40.10 -17.41
CA THR A 24 -29.77 -40.71 -16.08
C THR A 24 -28.36 -40.61 -15.48
N LEU A 25 -28.22 -39.94 -14.34
CA LEU A 25 -27.00 -40.02 -13.53
C LEU A 25 -26.82 -41.46 -13.03
N PRO A 26 -25.60 -42.02 -13.06
CA PRO A 26 -25.32 -43.28 -12.39
C PRO A 26 -25.39 -43.12 -10.88
N GLU A 27 -26.03 -44.09 -10.25
CA GLU A 27 -26.14 -44.25 -8.80
C GLU A 27 -24.74 -44.27 -8.16
N ARG A 28 -24.36 -43.21 -7.45
CA ARG A 28 -23.22 -43.25 -6.54
C ARG A 28 -23.63 -44.03 -5.30
N THR A 29 -23.27 -45.31 -5.30
CA THR A 29 -23.15 -46.15 -4.11
C THR A 29 -22.23 -45.48 -3.08
N GLY A 30 -22.60 -45.65 -1.81
CA GLY A 30 -22.29 -44.73 -0.74
C GLY A 30 -20.83 -44.64 -0.30
N ALA A 31 -20.52 -43.48 0.29
CA ALA A 31 -19.53 -43.34 1.34
C ALA A 31 -20.15 -42.44 2.41
N HIS A 32 -20.45 -43.03 3.56
CA HIS A 32 -20.78 -42.31 4.78
C HIS A 32 -19.56 -41.46 5.19
N CYS A 33 -19.79 -40.18 5.49
CA CYS A 33 -18.92 -39.41 6.39
C CYS A 33 -19.82 -38.47 7.20
N GLY A 34 -19.83 -38.70 8.51
CA GLY A 34 -20.61 -37.94 9.47
C GLY A 34 -20.09 -36.51 9.63
N THR A 35 -21.04 -35.62 9.90
CA THR A 35 -20.95 -34.45 10.78
C THR A 35 -19.62 -33.66 10.76
N HIS A 36 -19.61 -32.61 9.93
CA HIS A 36 -18.85 -31.37 10.08
C HIS A 36 -17.34 -31.50 10.39
N THR A 37 -16.57 -31.92 9.38
CA THR A 37 -15.25 -31.33 9.13
C THR A 37 -15.28 -30.84 7.70
N LEU A 38 -15.15 -29.53 7.51
CA LEU A 38 -15.01 -28.93 6.20
C LEU A 38 -13.81 -29.60 5.53
N CYS A 39 -14.05 -30.34 4.44
CA CYS A 39 -12.99 -30.75 3.53
C CYS A 39 -12.50 -29.48 2.83
N VAL A 40 -11.64 -28.71 3.50
CA VAL A 40 -10.78 -27.73 2.84
C VAL A 40 -9.77 -28.55 2.05
N ASP A 41 -9.97 -28.60 0.74
CA ASP A 41 -9.02 -29.21 -0.19
C ASP A 41 -7.72 -28.37 -0.16
N PRO A 42 -6.60 -28.91 0.33
CA PRO A 42 -5.34 -28.16 0.44
C PRO A 42 -4.72 -27.85 -0.94
N ALA A 43 -5.26 -28.44 -2.01
CA ALA A 43 -4.82 -28.21 -3.39
C ALA A 43 -5.74 -27.26 -4.19
N ALA A 44 -6.79 -26.73 -3.57
CA ALA A 44 -7.61 -25.70 -4.22
C ALA A 44 -6.83 -24.37 -4.24
N PRO A 45 -6.51 -23.79 -5.42
CA PRO A 45 -5.94 -22.45 -5.48
C PRO A 45 -6.95 -21.50 -4.82
N PHE A 46 -6.50 -20.81 -3.76
CA PHE A 46 -7.34 -19.87 -3.04
C PHE A 46 -7.91 -18.86 -4.04
N PRO A 47 -9.23 -18.65 -4.09
CA PRO A 47 -9.79 -17.57 -4.88
C PRO A 47 -9.16 -16.29 -4.36
N HIS A 48 -8.50 -15.59 -5.29
CA HIS A 48 -7.71 -14.37 -5.16
C HIS A 48 -8.02 -13.64 -3.85
N GLY A 49 -7.00 -13.59 -2.97
CA GLY A 49 -7.11 -12.94 -1.66
C GLY A 49 -7.77 -11.57 -1.77
N PRO A 50 -8.46 -11.11 -0.70
CA PRO A 50 -9.19 -9.85 -0.77
C PRO A 50 -8.24 -8.76 -1.26
N ASN A 51 -8.66 -8.05 -2.31
CA ASN A 51 -8.05 -6.78 -2.70
C ASN A 51 -8.17 -5.84 -1.50
N VAL A 52 -7.19 -5.88 -0.60
CA VAL A 52 -7.07 -4.92 0.49
C VAL A 52 -6.62 -3.63 -0.18
N GLN A 53 -7.58 -2.78 -0.53
CA GLN A 53 -7.28 -1.40 -0.85
C GLN A 53 -6.71 -0.77 0.42
N MET A 54 -5.41 -0.50 0.40
CA MET A 54 -4.75 0.24 1.46
C MET A 54 -5.00 1.73 1.29
N LEU A 55 -5.01 2.43 2.43
CA LEU A 55 -5.21 3.87 2.55
C LEU A 55 -4.11 4.69 1.84
N LEU A 56 -2.94 4.09 1.64
CA LEU A 56 -1.77 4.69 0.99
C LEU A 56 -1.51 4.00 -0.34
N SER A 57 -0.88 4.71 -1.28
CA SER A 57 -0.44 4.13 -2.53
C SER A 57 0.65 3.07 -2.29
N LYS A 58 0.82 2.17 -3.26
CA LYS A 58 1.94 1.21 -3.27
C LYS A 58 3.30 1.91 -3.23
N SER A 59 3.41 3.07 -3.87
CA SER A 59 4.63 3.89 -3.84
C SER A 59 4.93 4.38 -2.43
N CYS A 60 3.92 4.86 -1.71
CA CYS A 60 4.10 5.34 -0.34
C CYS A 60 4.37 4.19 0.63
N GLU A 61 3.72 3.04 0.49
CA GLU A 61 4.00 1.82 1.26
C GLU A 61 5.47 1.41 1.14
N TYR A 62 5.95 1.24 -0.09
CA TYR A 62 7.33 0.84 -0.36
C TYR A 62 8.34 1.94 -0.02
N GLY A 63 7.98 3.21 -0.20
CA GLY A 63 8.79 4.36 0.22
C GLY A 63 8.98 4.40 1.73
N LEU A 64 7.92 4.19 2.51
CA LEU A 64 8.01 4.09 3.97
C LEU A 64 8.90 2.93 4.41
N ARG A 65 8.74 1.74 3.80
CA ARG A 65 9.62 0.59 4.08
C ARG A 65 11.09 0.92 3.83
N ALA A 66 11.38 1.51 2.68
CA ALA A 66 12.75 1.86 2.30
C ALA A 66 13.35 2.95 3.19
N MET A 67 12.57 3.97 3.56
CA MET A 67 13.02 5.00 4.49
C MET A 67 13.27 4.41 5.88
N LEU A 68 12.38 3.56 6.39
CA LEU A 68 12.56 2.88 7.68
C LEU A 68 13.82 2.02 7.69
N TYR A 69 14.03 1.23 6.63
CA TYR A 69 15.26 0.47 6.43
C TYR A 69 16.50 1.39 6.53
N LEU A 70 16.53 2.49 5.78
CA LEU A 70 17.64 3.45 5.82
C LEU A 70 17.84 4.07 7.22
N GLY A 71 16.75 4.29 7.97
CA GLY A 71 16.79 4.82 9.33
C GLY A 71 17.36 3.84 10.36
N THR A 72 17.35 2.54 10.07
CA THR A 72 17.91 1.50 10.96
C THR A 72 19.41 1.30 10.78
N LEU A 73 19.97 1.77 9.67
CA LEU A 73 21.40 1.66 9.41
C LEU A 73 22.16 2.57 10.38
N GLU A 74 23.18 1.99 11.01
CA GLU A 74 24.08 2.70 11.89
C GLU A 74 24.90 3.71 11.09
N ASP A 75 25.23 4.82 11.75
CA ASP A 75 26.19 5.76 11.21
C ASP A 75 27.57 5.12 11.38
N ASP A 76 28.16 4.63 10.28
CA ASP A 76 29.58 4.29 10.29
C ASP A 76 30.32 5.56 10.73
N GLU A 77 31.14 5.45 11.78
CA GLU A 77 31.94 6.53 12.35
C GLU A 77 32.92 7.10 11.30
N ALA A 78 32.43 7.95 10.40
CA ALA A 78 33.23 8.47 9.29
C ALA A 78 32.66 9.78 8.72
N ALA A 79 32.87 10.88 9.44
CA ALA A 79 33.50 12.09 8.91
C ALA A 79 33.55 13.17 10.00
N GLU A 80 34.64 13.22 10.76
CA GLU A 80 34.98 14.38 11.61
C GLU A 80 35.48 15.59 10.76
N ASP A 81 35.34 15.55 9.44
CA ASP A 81 35.78 16.61 8.53
C ASP A 81 34.63 17.58 8.21
N GLU A 82 34.86 18.86 8.54
CA GLU A 82 33.92 19.98 8.61
C GLU A 82 33.32 20.48 7.27
N ASP A 83 33.23 19.66 6.21
CA ASP A 83 32.69 20.07 4.91
C ASP A 83 31.46 19.24 4.49
N ALA A 84 30.33 19.52 5.15
CA ALA A 84 28.94 19.31 4.70
C ALA A 84 28.63 18.04 3.85
N GLY A 85 29.08 16.87 4.31
CA GLY A 85 28.63 15.57 3.79
C GLY A 85 27.23 15.18 4.31
N PRO A 86 26.58 14.16 3.71
CA PRO A 86 25.33 13.61 4.24
C PRO A 86 25.52 13.06 5.65
N THR A 87 24.45 13.09 6.45
CA THR A 87 24.47 12.59 7.85
C THR A 87 24.72 11.08 7.94
N ARG A 88 24.57 10.32 6.85
CA ARG A 88 24.71 8.85 6.80
C ARG A 88 25.53 8.38 5.58
N GLU A 89 26.00 7.13 5.63
CA GLU A 89 26.62 6.45 4.50
C GLU A 89 25.65 6.33 3.30
N TYR A 90 26.20 6.41 2.08
CA TYR A 90 25.44 6.14 0.86
C TYR A 90 25.21 4.64 0.69
N VAL A 91 23.95 4.24 0.56
CA VAL A 91 23.55 2.86 0.31
C VAL A 91 23.10 2.71 -1.14
N SER A 92 23.59 1.66 -1.82
CA SER A 92 23.21 1.43 -3.20
C SER A 92 21.71 1.09 -3.30
N ILE A 93 21.03 1.65 -4.31
CA ILE A 93 19.60 1.34 -4.57
C ILE A 93 19.43 -0.15 -4.87
N GLN A 94 20.45 -0.79 -5.45
CA GLN A 94 20.45 -2.23 -5.71
C GLN A 94 20.38 -3.03 -4.41
N THR A 95 21.20 -2.68 -3.42
CA THR A 95 21.18 -3.31 -2.08
C THR A 95 19.80 -3.19 -1.45
N ILE A 96 19.20 -2.00 -1.47
CA ILE A 96 17.88 -1.78 -0.85
C ILE A 96 16.78 -2.52 -1.62
N SER A 97 16.89 -2.57 -2.95
CA SER A 97 15.99 -3.34 -3.83
C SER A 97 16.04 -4.83 -3.49
N ASP A 98 17.23 -5.38 -3.29
CA ASP A 98 17.46 -6.79 -2.99
C ASP A 98 16.99 -7.13 -1.56
N ASP A 99 17.33 -6.29 -0.57
CA ASP A 99 16.98 -6.51 0.85
C ASP A 99 15.48 -6.38 1.14
N LEU A 100 14.77 -5.52 0.40
CA LEU A 100 13.33 -5.31 0.57
C LEU A 100 12.47 -6.06 -0.46
N GLU A 101 13.11 -6.75 -1.41
CA GLU A 101 12.45 -7.45 -2.52
C GLU A 101 11.52 -6.53 -3.34
N ILE A 102 11.94 -5.27 -3.54
CA ILE A 102 11.21 -4.25 -4.30
C ILE A 102 11.93 -4.02 -5.62
N GLY A 103 11.23 -4.10 -6.75
CA GLY A 103 11.86 -3.90 -8.05
C GLY A 103 12.65 -2.59 -8.17
N PHE A 104 13.92 -2.69 -8.55
CA PHE A 104 14.88 -1.57 -8.67
C PHE A 104 14.31 -0.33 -9.40
N SER A 105 13.69 -0.54 -10.57
CA SER A 105 13.12 0.55 -11.38
C SER A 105 11.97 1.26 -10.68
N PHE A 106 11.20 0.55 -9.86
CA PHE A 106 10.12 1.13 -9.07
C PHE A 106 10.70 1.92 -7.89
N LEU A 107 11.62 1.32 -7.13
CA LEU A 107 12.26 1.96 -5.99
C LEU A 107 13.00 3.23 -6.41
N THR A 108 13.67 3.23 -7.56
CA THR A 108 14.36 4.40 -8.11
C THR A 108 13.39 5.57 -8.34
N LYS A 109 12.16 5.31 -8.81
CA LYS A 109 11.15 6.37 -9.00
C LYS A 109 10.68 6.94 -7.67
N VAL A 110 10.48 6.10 -6.67
CA VAL A 110 10.10 6.52 -5.31
C VAL A 110 11.22 7.36 -4.68
N PHE A 111 12.47 6.93 -4.80
CA PHE A 111 13.62 7.67 -4.30
C PHE A 111 13.84 9.00 -5.02
N GLN A 112 13.49 9.11 -6.30
CA GLN A 112 13.52 10.41 -6.99
C GLN A 112 12.56 11.40 -6.32
N GLN A 113 11.32 10.99 -6.01
CA GLN A 113 10.34 11.85 -5.33
C GLN A 113 10.84 12.28 -3.95
N LEU A 114 11.40 11.35 -3.18
CA LEU A 114 11.96 11.63 -1.85
C LEU A 114 13.21 12.52 -1.89
N ASN A 115 14.05 12.36 -2.92
CA ASN A 115 15.21 13.23 -3.16
C ASN A 115 14.77 14.65 -3.55
N ASP A 116 13.75 14.78 -4.40
CA ASP A 116 13.18 16.07 -4.80
C ASP A 116 12.52 16.79 -3.61
N ALA A 117 11.96 16.03 -2.67
CA ALA A 117 11.45 16.53 -1.40
C ALA A 117 12.55 16.85 -0.35
N GLY A 118 13.82 16.59 -0.66
CA GLY A 118 14.95 16.87 0.23
C GLY A 118 15.06 15.92 1.42
N LEU A 119 14.41 14.76 1.38
CA LEU A 119 14.50 13.72 2.42
C LEU A 119 15.66 12.75 2.15
N LEU A 120 16.02 12.58 0.88
CA LEU A 120 17.16 11.81 0.42
C LEU A 120 18.14 12.67 -0.37
N THR A 121 19.39 12.25 -0.40
CA THR A 121 20.41 12.73 -1.34
C THR A 121 20.98 11.56 -2.10
N SER A 122 21.30 11.75 -3.37
CA SER A 122 21.86 10.71 -4.24
C SER A 122 23.24 11.08 -4.77
N LYS A 123 24.12 10.08 -4.83
CA LYS A 123 25.48 10.21 -5.39
C LYS A 123 25.68 9.18 -6.49
N ARG A 124 26.21 9.63 -7.64
CA ARG A 124 26.57 8.74 -8.76
C ARG A 124 28.03 8.32 -8.67
N GLY A 125 28.34 7.12 -9.16
CA GLY A 125 29.70 6.58 -9.26
C GLY A 125 29.97 5.42 -8.29
N PRO A 126 31.22 4.91 -8.23
CA PRO A 126 31.61 3.87 -7.29
C PRO A 126 31.40 4.32 -5.83
N GLY A 127 30.76 3.49 -5.02
CA GLY A 127 30.34 3.87 -3.66
C GLY A 127 29.25 4.94 -3.62
N GLY A 128 28.52 5.13 -4.73
CA GLY A 128 27.33 5.97 -4.80
C GLY A 128 26.07 5.22 -4.37
N GLY A 129 24.97 5.95 -4.24
CA GLY A 129 23.74 5.42 -3.69
C GLY A 129 22.79 6.54 -3.26
N VAL A 130 21.94 6.23 -2.28
CA VAL A 130 21.08 7.18 -1.57
C VAL A 130 21.45 7.23 -0.10
N ALA A 131 21.29 8.40 0.52
CA ALA A 131 21.46 8.61 1.96
C ALA A 131 20.37 9.55 2.47
N LEU A 132 20.02 9.45 3.76
CA LEU A 132 19.16 10.42 4.42
C LEU A 132 19.87 11.79 4.48
N THR A 133 19.14 12.87 4.20
CA THR A 133 19.69 14.25 4.26
C THR A 133 19.87 14.76 5.69
N ARG A 134 19.24 14.11 6.66
CA ARG A 134 19.20 14.47 8.07
C ARG A 134 18.99 13.23 8.92
N ALA A 135 19.22 13.36 10.22
CA ALA A 135 19.07 12.25 11.16
C ALA A 135 17.63 11.67 11.17
N PRO A 136 17.45 10.35 11.37
CA PRO A 136 16.13 9.70 11.32
C PRO A 136 15.13 10.26 12.35
N ASP A 137 15.61 10.71 13.51
CA ASP A 137 14.81 11.36 14.56
C ASP A 137 14.24 12.72 14.14
N ALA A 138 14.84 13.37 13.15
CA ALA A 138 14.32 14.60 12.58
C ALA A 138 13.21 14.31 11.55
N ILE A 139 13.22 13.15 10.89
CA ILE A 139 12.32 12.85 9.76
C ILE A 139 11.00 12.28 10.27
N SER A 140 9.90 12.99 10.03
CA SER A 140 8.55 12.50 10.37
C SER A 140 7.98 11.60 9.27
N LEU A 141 7.11 10.65 9.66
CA LEU A 141 6.36 9.84 8.69
C LEU A 141 5.46 10.69 7.80
N TYR A 142 4.94 11.81 8.33
CA TYR A 142 4.14 12.78 7.59
C TYR A 142 4.87 13.31 6.35
N GLU A 143 6.14 13.68 6.51
CA GLU A 143 6.93 14.23 5.40
C GLU A 143 7.14 13.21 4.28
N ILE A 144 7.31 11.93 4.62
CA ILE A 144 7.46 10.84 3.65
C ILE A 144 6.15 10.64 2.87
N VAL A 145 5.01 10.59 3.58
CA VAL A 145 3.70 10.45 2.94
C VAL A 145 3.41 11.64 2.02
N VAL A 146 3.63 12.87 2.49
CA VAL A 146 3.39 14.07 1.70
C VAL A 146 4.30 14.16 0.47
N ALA A 147 5.55 13.69 0.57
CA ALA A 147 6.46 13.67 -0.56
C ALA A 147 6.02 12.73 -1.71
N ILE A 148 5.30 11.64 -1.39
CA ILE A 148 4.94 10.59 -2.35
C ILE A 148 3.48 10.70 -2.79
N ASP A 149 2.55 10.74 -1.83
CA ASP A 149 1.10 10.71 -2.06
C ASP A 149 0.46 12.11 -1.96
N GLY A 150 1.21 13.13 -1.53
CA GLY A 150 0.69 14.47 -1.30
C GLY A 150 0.00 14.63 0.06
N ASN A 151 -0.67 15.76 0.24
CA ASN A 151 -1.33 16.14 1.48
C ASN A 151 -2.83 15.81 1.52
N ASP A 152 -3.39 15.24 0.45
CA ASP A 152 -4.83 14.97 0.30
C ASP A 152 -5.38 14.13 1.46
N LEU A 153 -4.64 13.08 1.89
CA LEU A 153 -5.00 12.25 3.04
C LEU A 153 -5.22 13.06 4.34
N PHE A 154 -4.54 14.20 4.47
CA PHE A 154 -4.53 15.03 5.67
C PHE A 154 -5.31 16.33 5.54
N GLU A 155 -5.88 16.62 4.38
CA GLU A 155 -6.59 17.87 4.10
C GLU A 155 -7.99 17.64 3.51
N GLU A 156 -8.16 16.61 2.69
CA GLU A 156 -9.43 16.33 2.04
C GLU A 156 -10.48 15.74 2.98
N CYS A 157 -11.74 15.93 2.59
CA CYS A 157 -12.87 15.30 3.25
C CYS A 157 -13.05 13.86 2.76
N VAL A 158 -13.33 12.92 3.66
CA VAL A 158 -13.57 11.50 3.34
C VAL A 158 -14.66 11.25 2.30
N LEU A 159 -15.62 12.18 2.16
CA LEU A 159 -16.70 12.05 1.17
C LEU A 159 -16.31 12.52 -0.24
N GLY A 160 -15.15 13.18 -0.41
CA GLY A 160 -14.68 13.67 -1.71
C GLY A 160 -15.64 14.64 -2.42
N LEU A 161 -16.50 15.34 -1.67
CA LEU A 161 -17.49 16.24 -2.25
C LEU A 161 -16.80 17.51 -2.77
N PRO A 162 -17.04 17.92 -4.02
CA PRO A 162 -16.44 19.13 -4.58
C PRO A 162 -16.90 20.35 -3.77
N GLY A 163 -15.94 21.20 -3.36
CA GLY A 163 -16.19 22.39 -2.54
C GLY A 163 -16.21 22.13 -1.03
N CYS A 164 -16.18 20.87 -0.58
CA CYS A 164 -16.20 20.56 0.85
C CYS A 164 -14.98 21.14 1.58
N GLY A 165 -15.23 21.92 2.62
CA GLY A 165 -14.21 22.55 3.46
C GLY A 165 -14.85 23.39 4.56
N GLU A 166 -14.05 24.18 5.26
CA GLU A 166 -14.54 25.06 6.34
C GLU A 166 -15.64 26.04 5.88
N ALA A 167 -15.59 26.48 4.61
CA ALA A 167 -16.58 27.40 4.04
C ALA A 167 -17.89 26.69 3.62
N GLU A 168 -17.80 25.47 3.11
CA GLU A 168 -18.94 24.67 2.66
C GLU A 168 -18.86 23.26 3.28
N PRO A 169 -19.14 23.12 4.59
CA PRO A 169 -18.96 21.85 5.28
C PRO A 169 -20.03 20.84 4.87
N CYS A 170 -19.61 19.61 4.59
CA CYS A 170 -20.53 18.50 4.41
C CYS A 170 -21.12 18.03 5.76
N PRO A 171 -22.20 17.22 5.77
CA PRO A 171 -22.81 16.72 7.01
C PRO A 171 -21.87 15.91 7.92
N LEU A 172 -20.77 15.39 7.38
CA LEU A 172 -19.75 14.61 8.11
C LEU A 172 -18.51 15.45 8.44
N HIS A 173 -18.44 16.72 8.03
CA HIS A 173 -17.20 17.50 8.00
C HIS A 173 -16.55 17.62 9.38
N GLU A 174 -17.29 18.06 10.39
CA GLU A 174 -16.76 18.24 11.74
C GLU A 174 -16.24 16.92 12.34
N HIS A 175 -17.01 15.84 12.19
CA HIS A 175 -16.62 14.52 12.67
C HIS A 175 -15.38 13.98 11.96
N TRP A 176 -15.26 14.22 10.64
CA TRP A 176 -14.11 13.79 9.87
C TRP A 176 -12.86 14.61 10.16
N THR A 177 -13.00 15.93 10.22
CA THR A 177 -11.89 16.86 10.50
C THR A 177 -11.20 16.49 11.81
N GLU A 178 -11.96 16.18 12.88
CA GLU A 178 -11.39 15.79 14.17
C GLU A 178 -10.54 14.50 14.09
N GLU A 179 -11.02 13.48 13.39
CA GLU A 179 -10.30 12.21 13.23
C GLU A 179 -9.10 12.35 12.29
N ARG A 180 -9.26 13.09 11.19
CA ARG A 180 -8.20 13.41 10.23
C ARG A 180 -7.07 14.17 10.91
N ASP A 181 -7.38 15.16 11.74
CA ASP A 181 -6.36 15.95 12.43
C ASP A 181 -5.62 15.12 13.48
N ARG A 182 -6.32 14.18 14.17
CA ARG A 182 -5.67 13.20 15.06
C ARG A 182 -4.73 12.25 14.31
N MET A 183 -5.14 11.79 13.13
CA MET A 183 -4.31 10.98 12.25
C MET A 183 -3.08 11.79 11.79
N LYS A 184 -3.28 13.00 11.28
CA LYS A 184 -2.22 13.93 10.85
C LYS A 184 -1.21 14.17 11.97
N ALA A 185 -1.67 14.51 13.17
CA ALA A 185 -0.80 14.75 14.32
C ALA A 185 0.02 13.51 14.70
N THR A 186 -0.52 12.31 14.51
CA THR A 186 0.22 11.06 14.73
C THR A 186 1.34 10.88 13.71
N PHE A 187 1.08 11.07 12.42
CA PHE A 187 2.12 11.00 11.39
C PHE A 187 3.19 12.09 11.55
N GLN A 188 2.82 13.27 12.04
CA GLN A 188 3.76 14.39 12.24
C GLN A 188 4.69 14.19 13.43
N ARG A 189 4.20 13.59 14.52
CA ARG A 189 5.01 13.39 15.74
C ARG A 189 5.83 12.11 15.72
N THR A 190 5.45 11.13 14.89
CA THR A 190 6.21 9.88 14.76
C THR A 190 7.40 10.08 13.84
N ALA A 191 8.59 10.01 14.42
CA ALA A 191 9.85 10.08 13.69
C ALA A 191 10.27 8.71 13.14
N LEU A 192 11.17 8.71 12.17
CA LEU A 192 11.60 7.52 11.45
C LEU A 192 12.28 6.48 12.35
N ASN A 193 13.00 6.92 13.38
CA ASN A 193 13.64 6.03 14.36
C ASN A 193 12.70 5.47 15.43
N GLU A 194 11.51 6.05 15.62
CA GLU A 194 10.56 5.60 16.64
C GLU A 194 9.85 4.30 16.25
N VAL A 195 9.92 3.94 14.98
CA VAL A 195 9.35 2.70 14.45
C VAL A 195 10.50 1.68 14.31
N PRO A 196 10.72 0.82 15.32
CA PRO A 196 11.75 -0.21 15.23
C PRO A 196 11.44 -1.17 14.09
N ASP A 197 12.48 -1.82 13.55
CA ASP A 197 12.40 -2.81 12.47
C ASP A 197 11.46 -3.98 12.82
N VAL A 198 10.17 -3.78 12.58
CA VAL A 198 9.17 -4.85 12.58
C VAL A 198 9.27 -5.50 11.22
N ARG A 199 10.32 -6.32 11.05
CA ARG A 199 10.56 -7.25 9.92
C ARG A 199 9.78 -6.85 8.67
N LEU A 200 10.32 -5.88 7.94
CA LEU A 200 9.69 -5.32 6.73
C LEU A 200 9.63 -6.30 5.56
N THR A 201 10.11 -7.55 5.74
CA THR A 201 9.92 -8.65 4.79
C THR A 201 8.43 -8.79 4.48
N PRO A 202 8.02 -8.56 3.23
CA PRO A 202 6.62 -8.48 2.91
C PRO A 202 6.06 -9.88 2.65
N PHE A 203 4.74 -10.04 2.83
CA PHE A 203 3.94 -11.21 2.45
C PHE A 203 3.85 -11.38 0.90
N VAL A 204 4.92 -11.12 0.15
CA VAL A 204 4.93 -11.11 -1.33
C VAL A 204 5.70 -12.31 -1.89
N ASP A 205 5.35 -13.50 -1.44
CA ASP A 205 5.41 -14.64 -2.35
C ASP A 205 4.25 -14.48 -3.36
N ASP A 206 4.54 -14.58 -4.66
CA ASP A 206 3.61 -14.79 -5.80
C ASP A 206 3.46 -13.70 -6.90
N LEU A 207 4.29 -12.65 -6.99
CA LEU A 207 4.24 -11.74 -8.16
C LEU A 207 5.53 -11.64 -9.00
N ALA A 208 6.57 -12.44 -8.72
CA ALA A 208 7.83 -12.39 -9.44
C ALA A 208 7.99 -13.41 -10.60
N GLU A 209 6.99 -14.25 -10.90
CA GLU A 209 7.05 -15.19 -12.05
C GLU A 209 5.92 -14.95 -13.07
N ALA A 210 5.90 -13.77 -13.67
CA ALA A 210 5.18 -13.56 -14.93
C ALA A 210 5.85 -12.46 -15.75
N ASP A 211 7.05 -12.74 -16.25
CA ASP A 211 7.48 -12.40 -17.63
C ASP A 211 8.92 -12.88 -17.86
N GLY A 212 9.07 -14.22 -17.80
CA GLY A 212 10.15 -14.92 -18.46
C GLY A 212 9.72 -15.28 -19.87
N ALA A 213 9.87 -14.36 -20.82
CA ALA A 213 9.80 -14.68 -22.25
C ALA A 213 10.78 -13.81 -23.05
N SER A 214 12.04 -14.23 -23.04
CA SER A 214 13.00 -13.92 -24.10
C SER A 214 13.56 -15.23 -24.65
N VAL A 215 12.99 -15.71 -25.76
CA VAL A 215 13.66 -16.37 -26.91
C VAL A 215 12.82 -16.10 -28.15
#